data_AF-A0A920GYJ2-F1
#
_entry.id   AF-A0A920GYJ2-F1
#
_cell.length_a   1.000
_cell.length_b   1.000
_cell.length_c   1.000
_cell.angle_alpha   90.00
_cell.angle_beta   90.00
_cell.angle_gamma   90.00
#
_symmetry.space_group_name_H-M   'P 1'
#
loop_
_entity.id
_entity.type
_entity.pdbx_description
1 polymer ?
#
loop_
_entity_poly.entity_id
_entity_poly.type
_entity_poly.pdbx_seq_one_letter_code
_entity_poly.pdbx_strand_id
1 'polypeptide(L)' 'MGSLTFVRVYSGVLNTGDSVYLPIKGKKERIGRMLQMHSNKRDEISEARAGDICAVIGLKKQ' A
#
# COMPACT_ATOMS: atom_id res chain seq x y z
N MET A 1 -7.96 -3.38 -14.88
CA MET A 1 -6.81 -3.27 -13.96
C MET A 1 -7.24 -2.42 -12.77
N GLY A 2 -7.16 -2.94 -11.55
CA GLY A 2 -7.57 -2.18 -10.35
C GLY A 2 -6.75 -0.90 -10.14
N SER A 3 -7.29 0.05 -9.39
CA SER A 3 -6.58 1.30 -9.08
C SER A 3 -5.30 1.00 -8.27
N LEU A 4 -4.13 1.37 -8.81
CA LEU A 4 -2.88 1.40 -8.06
C LEU A 4 -2.79 2.72 -7.28
N THR A 5 -2.44 2.62 -6.00
CA THR A 5 -2.15 3.78 -5.15
C THR A 5 -0.72 3.64 -4.65
N PHE A 6 0.14 4.60 -4.95
CA PHE A 6 1.50 4.61 -4.43
C PHE A 6 1.49 5.18 -3.01
N VAL A 7 2.23 4.52 -2.12
CA VAL A 7 2.35 4.89 -0.71
C VAL A 7 3.81 4.87 -0.32
N ARG A 8 4.15 5.82 0.55
CA ARG A 8 5.45 5.90 1.21
C ARG A 8 5.27 5.63 2.69
N VAL A 9 6.07 4.70 3.23
CA VAL A 9 6.06 4.40 4.66
C VAL A 9 7.01 5.38 5.35
N TYR A 10 6.48 6.29 6.14
CA TYR A 10 7.29 7.27 6.89
C TYR A 10 7.86 6.69 8.18
N SER A 11 7.12 5.81 8.84
CA SER A 11 7.53 5.17 10.10
C SER A 11 6.83 3.82 10.26
N GLY A 12 7.46 2.92 11.02
CA GLY A 12 6.94 1.58 11.28
C GLY A 12 7.07 0.62 10.10
N VAL A 13 6.20 -0.40 10.09
CA VAL A 13 6.14 -1.46 9.07
C VAL A 13 4.68 -1.61 8.65
N LEU A 14 4.44 -1.62 7.35
CA LEU A 14 3.14 -1.85 6.73
C LEU A 14 3.10 -3.29 6.20
N ASN A 15 2.11 -4.09 6.61
CA ASN A 15 1.97 -5.48 6.13
C ASN A 15 0.74 -5.66 5.24
N THR A 16 0.82 -6.65 4.37
CA THR A 16 -0.30 -7.06 3.52
C THR A 16 -1.40 -7.65 4.41
N GLY A 17 -2.62 -7.14 4.29
CA GLY A 17 -3.76 -7.53 5.12
C GLY A 17 -4.06 -6.59 6.29
N ASP A 18 -3.18 -5.63 6.58
CA ASP A 18 -3.40 -4.67 7.66
C ASP A 18 -4.60 -3.76 7.37
N SER A 19 -5.36 -3.44 8.43
CA SER A 19 -6.42 -2.44 8.40
C SER A 19 -5.86 -1.09 8.85
N VAL A 20 -5.62 -0.19 7.90
CA VAL A 20 -5.07 1.14 8.15
C VAL A 20 -6.19 2.19 8.22
N TYR A 21 -6.00 3.18 9.08
CA TYR A 21 -6.89 4.34 9.14
C TYR A 21 -6.42 5.42 8.17
N LEU A 22 -7.32 5.89 7.29
CA LEU A 22 -7.07 7.02 6.40
C LEU A 22 -7.61 8.29 7.08
N PRO A 23 -6.76 9.13 7.69
CA PRO A 23 -7.21 10.31 8.43
C PRO A 23 -7.98 11.30 7.55
N ILE A 24 -7.58 11.44 6.28
CA ILE A 24 -8.23 12.32 5.31
C ILE A 24 -9.69 11.90 5.02
N LYS A 25 -9.98 10.58 5.11
CA LYS A 25 -11.31 10.03 4.77
C LYS A 25 -12.11 9.58 5.99
N GLY A 26 -11.54 9.66 7.19
CA GLY A 26 -12.19 9.23 8.42
C GLY A 26 -12.54 7.74 8.50
N LYS A 27 -11.97 6.89 7.63
CA LYS A 27 -12.36 5.47 7.52
C LYS A 27 -11.15 4.54 7.58
N LYS A 28 -11.41 3.31 8.04
CA LYS A 28 -10.44 2.21 7.98
C LYS A 28 -10.55 1.51 6.63
N GLU A 29 -9.42 1.26 6.01
CA GLU A 29 -9.31 0.51 4.75
C GLU A 29 -8.32 -0.64 4.95
N ARG A 30 -8.60 -1.77 4.30
CA ARG A 30 -7.72 -2.94 4.35
C ARG A 30 -6.74 -2.88 3.18
N ILE A 31 -5.46 -3.08 3.48
CA ILE A 31 -4.41 -3.25 2.49
C ILE A 31 -4.55 -4.64 1.88
N GLY A 32 -5.02 -4.71 0.64
CA GLY A 32 -5.28 -5.97 -0.05
C GLY A 32 -4.00 -6.65 -0.55
N ARG A 33 -3.32 -6.01 -1.50
CA ARG A 33 -2.04 -6.47 -2.07
C ARG A 33 -1.07 -5.31 -2.18
N MET A 34 0.21 -5.58 -1.91
CA MET A 34 1.29 -4.62 -2.07
C MET A 34 2.29 -5.11 -3.12
N LEU A 35 2.79 -4.15 -3.90
CA LEU A 35 3.74 -4.38 -4.97
C LEU A 35 4.92 -3.42 -4.82
N GLN A 36 6.12 -3.96 -4.99
CA GLN A 36 7.30 -3.17 -5.30
C GLN A 36 7.40 -3.02 -6.82
N MET A 37 7.52 -1.78 -7.28
CA MET A 37 7.52 -1.45 -8.70
C MET A 37 8.94 -1.19 -9.17
N HIS A 38 9.42 -2.02 -10.09
CA HIS A 38 10.65 -1.82 -10.85
C HIS A 38 10.32 -1.31 -12.25
N SER A 39 11.33 -0.83 -12.97
CA SER A 39 11.20 -0.25 -14.32
C SER A 39 10.46 -1.16 -15.30
N ASN A 40 10.62 -2.48 -15.16
CA ASN A 40 10.04 -3.50 -16.04
C ASN A 40 9.35 -4.65 -15.29
N LYS A 41 9.33 -4.63 -13.96
CA LYS A 41 8.83 -5.73 -13.12
C LYS A 41 7.98 -5.21 -11.99
N ARG A 42 7.04 -6.05 -11.55
CA ARG A 42 6.16 -5.79 -10.42
C ARG A 42 6.27 -7.00 -9.51
N ASP A 43 6.88 -6.80 -8.35
CA ASP A 43 7.13 -7.88 -7.41
C ASP A 43 6.17 -7.73 -6.23
N GLU A 44 5.47 -8.80 -5.87
CA GLU A 44 4.58 -8.79 -4.70
C GLU A 44 5.40 -8.83 -3.42
N ILE A 45 5.07 -7.92 -2.51
CA ILE A 45 5.73 -7.82 -1.20
C ILE A 45 4.72 -8.03 -0.07
N SER A 46 5.14 -8.72 0.98
CA SER A 46 4.33 -8.94 2.18
C SER A 46 4.46 -7.82 3.19
N GLU A 47 5.60 -7.13 3.23
CA GLU A 47 5.91 -6.03 4.15
C GLU A 47 6.59 -4.86 3.42
N ALA A 48 6.39 -3.65 3.93
CA ALA A 48 7.10 -2.44 3.54
C ALA A 48 7.54 -1.69 4.81
N ARG A 49 8.80 -1.25 4.87
CA ARG A 49 9.39 -0.63 6.06
C ARG A 49 9.51 0.87 5.87
N ALA A 50 9.74 1.59 6.97
CA ALA A 50 10.02 3.02 6.94
C ALA A 50 11.13 3.35 5.93
N GLY A 51 10.84 4.26 5.01
CA GLY A 51 11.71 4.65 3.89
C GLY A 51 11.26 4.09 2.54
N ASP A 52 10.53 2.96 2.52
CA ASP A 52 10.12 2.30 1.30
C ASP A 52 8.95 3.01 0.59
N ILE A 53 8.94 2.87 -0.74
CA ILE A 53 7.82 3.28 -1.60
C ILE A 53 7.27 2.03 -2.27
N CYS A 54 6.00 1.73 -2.04
CA CYS A 54 5.30 0.60 -2.62
C CYS A 54 3.96 1.02 -3.23
N ALA A 55 3.37 0.14 -4.03
CA ALA A 55 2.05 0.33 -4.60
C ALA A 55 1.05 -0.61 -3.94
N VAL A 56 -0.08 -0.07 -3.47
CA VAL A 56 -1.19 -0.83 -2.92
C VAL A 56 -2.28 -0.95 -3.99
N ILE A 57 -2.80 -2.16 -4.14
CA ILE A 57 -3.96 -2.47 -4.98
C ILE A 57 -5.20 -2.63 -4.10
N GLY A 58 -6.32 -2.09 -4.57
CA GLY A 58 -7.64 -2.36 -3.97
C GLY A 58 -8.10 -1.33 -2.95
N LEU A 59 -7.34 -0.26 -2.74
CA LEU A 59 -7.85 0.90 -2.01
C LEU A 59 -9.01 1.51 -2.81
N LYS A 60 -10.19 1.56 -2.19
CA LYS A 60 -11.37 2.18 -2.82
C LYS A 60 -11.12 3.68 -2.98
N LYS A 61 -10.95 4.11 -4.23
CA LYS A 61 -11.12 5.51 -4.61
C LYS A 61 -12.59 5.89 -4.37
N GLN A 62 -12.79 6.75 -3.37
CA GLN A 62 -13.76 7.82 -3.46
C GLN A 62 -12.92 9.08 -3.60
#